data_AF-A0A7L4Y4C6-F1
#
_entry.id   AF-A0A7L4Y4C6-F1
#
_cell.length_a   1.000
_cell.length_b   1.000
_cell.length_c   1.000
_cell.angle_alpha   90.00
_cell.angle_beta   90.00
_cell.angle_gamma   90.00
#
_symmetry.space_group_name_H-M   'P 1'
#
loop_
_entity.id
_entity.type
_entity.pdbx_description
1 polymer ?
#
loop_
_entity_poly.entity_id
_entity_poly.type
_entity_poly.pdbx_seq_one_letter_code
_entity_poly.pdbx_strand_id
1 'polypeptide(L)' 'MAPDPGKWERMAFIPKSRNVADPPPVDRGPFPLYSSLVQQWALAGRTVPGAPDREWERLTTMEIWPR' A
#
# COMPACT_ATOMS: atom_id res chain seq x y z
N MET A 1 21.71 -7.21 -38.73
CA MET A 1 21.57 -5.86 -38.16
C MET A 1 20.20 -5.74 -37.54
N ALA A 2 20.10 -5.69 -36.21
CA ALA A 2 18.82 -5.44 -35.54
C ALA A 2 18.55 -3.92 -35.59
N PRO A 3 17.32 -3.48 -35.86
CA PRO A 3 17.00 -2.05 -35.85
C PRO A 3 17.16 -1.49 -34.43
N ASP A 4 17.72 -0.29 -34.34
CA ASP A 4 17.91 0.44 -33.08
C ASP A 4 16.60 0.47 -32.27
N PRO A 5 16.63 0.20 -30.95
CA PRO A 5 15.45 0.34 -30.11
C PRO A 5 15.07 1.82 -30.07
N GLY A 6 14.09 2.19 -30.89
CA GLY A 6 13.49 3.51 -30.94
C GLY A 6 13.14 4.01 -29.54
N LYS A 7 13.25 5.32 -29.34
CA LYS A 7 13.18 5.97 -28.03
C LYS A 7 11.75 5.85 -27.47
N TRP A 8 11.51 4.86 -26.62
CA TRP A 8 10.25 4.73 -25.91
C TRP A 8 10.20 5.78 -24.80
N GLU A 9 9.70 6.96 -25.12
CA GLU A 9 9.43 8.01 -24.15
C GLU A 9 8.17 7.65 -23.36
N ARG A 10 8.32 7.45 -22.04
CA ARG A 10 7.19 7.17 -21.15
C ARG A 10 6.36 8.44 -21.00
N MET A 11 5.36 8.61 -21.86
CA MET A 11 4.34 9.63 -21.67
C MET A 11 3.42 9.20 -20.52
N ALA A 12 3.62 9.77 -19.33
CA ALA A 12 2.69 9.61 -18.23
C ALA A 12 1.39 10.38 -18.56
N PHE A 13 0.45 9.71 -19.23
CA PHE A 13 -0.89 10.26 -19.44
C PHE A 13 -1.68 10.11 -18.15
N ILE A 14 -1.54 11.06 -17.22
CA ILE A 14 -2.42 11.14 -16.05
C ILE A 14 -3.64 11.95 -16.48
N PRO A 15 -4.84 11.34 -16.63
CA PRO A 15 -6.04 12.09 -16.96
C PRO A 15 -6.29 13.17 -15.90
N LYS A 16 -6.74 14.36 -16.31
CA LYS A 16 -6.98 15.48 -15.36
C LYS A 16 -7.97 15.11 -14.24
N SER A 17 -8.83 14.12 -14.45
CA SER A 17 -9.73 13.56 -13.43
C SER A 17 -9.00 12.90 -12.25
N ARG A 18 -7.72 12.52 -12.39
CA ARG A 18 -6.88 12.05 -11.27
C ARG A 18 -6.25 13.18 -10.44
N ASN A 19 -6.38 14.45 -10.85
CA ASN A 19 -5.98 15.60 -10.03
C ASN A 19 -7.09 16.04 -9.05
N VAL A 20 -7.97 15.13 -8.64
CA VAL A 20 -8.78 15.38 -7.45
C VAL A 20 -7.81 15.25 -6.29
N ALA A 21 -7.47 16.37 -5.66
CA ALA A 21 -6.69 16.37 -4.44
C ALA A 21 -7.35 15.40 -3.46
N ASP A 22 -6.56 14.55 -2.80
CA ASP A 22 -7.09 13.69 -1.75
C ASP A 22 -7.89 14.56 -0.78
N PRO A 23 -9.11 14.15 -0.38
CA PRO A 23 -9.87 14.91 0.58
C PRO A 23 -9.01 15.11 1.82
N PRO A 24 -9.06 16.29 2.46
CA PRO A 24 -8.30 16.52 3.68
C PRO A 24 -8.61 15.40 4.67
N PRO A 25 -7.62 14.94 5.46
CA PRO A 25 -7.86 13.90 6.44
C PRO A 25 -8.97 14.36 7.37
N VAL A 26 -10.17 13.81 7.15
CA VAL A 26 -11.31 14.02 8.03
C VAL A 26 -10.93 13.39 9.36
N ASP A 27 -11.10 14.13 10.46
CA ASP A 27 -10.96 13.60 11.81
C ASP A 27 -12.07 12.55 12.02
N ARG A 28 -11.75 11.33 11.60
CA ARG A 28 -12.58 10.15 11.73
C ARG A 28 -12.33 9.63 13.13
N GLY A 29 -12.96 10.28 14.11
CA GLY A 29 -13.09 9.72 15.45
C GLY A 29 -13.47 8.24 15.38
N PRO A 30 -13.12 7.43 16.38
CA PRO A 30 -13.21 5.97 16.30
C PRO A 30 -14.60 5.54 15.84
N PHE A 31 -14.71 4.98 14.64
CA PHE A 31 -15.94 4.38 14.18
C PHE A 31 -16.23 3.16 15.07
N PRO A 32 -17.28 3.16 15.90
CA PRO A 32 -17.38 2.26 17.04
C PRO A 32 -17.29 0.78 16.65
N LEU A 33 -17.99 0.39 15.58
CA LEU A 33 -18.03 -0.99 15.09
C LEU A 33 -16.69 -1.42 14.48
N TYR A 34 -16.05 -0.55 13.69
CA TYR A 34 -14.79 -0.89 13.04
C TYR A 34 -13.63 -0.89 14.06
N SER A 35 -13.66 0.02 15.03
CA SER A 35 -12.62 0.12 16.06
C SER A 35 -12.62 -1.09 17.01
N SER A 36 -13.79 -1.63 17.38
CA SER A 36 -13.87 -2.83 18.21
C SER A 36 -13.44 -4.08 17.44
N LEU A 37 -13.85 -4.22 16.18
CA LEU A 37 -13.43 -5.34 15.31
C LEU A 37 -11.90 -5.35 15.10
N VAL A 38 -11.33 -4.18 14.83
CA VAL A 38 -9.87 -4.01 14.70
C VAL A 38 -9.15 -4.41 15.98
N GLN A 39 -9.65 -4.00 17.16
CA GLN A 39 -9.08 -4.42 18.44
C GLN A 39 -9.18 -5.93 18.66
N GLN A 40 -10.32 -6.56 18.34
CA GLN A 40 -10.48 -8.00 18.46
C GLN A 40 -9.52 -8.78 17.55
N TRP A 41 -9.33 -8.33 16.30
CA TRP A 41 -8.38 -8.94 15.38
C TRP A 41 -6.94 -8.81 15.85
N ALA A 42 -6.56 -7.62 16.35
CA ALA A 42 -5.23 -7.40 16.94
C ALA A 42 -4.97 -8.33 18.12
N LEU A 43 -5.93 -8.47 19.05
CA LEU A 43 -5.82 -9.37 20.20
C LEU A 43 -5.76 -10.84 19.81
N ALA A 44 -6.44 -11.23 18.73
CA ALA A 44 -6.40 -12.58 18.18
C ALA A 44 -5.13 -12.87 17.33
N GLY A 45 -4.21 -11.90 17.20
CA GLY A 45 -3.02 -12.03 16.37
C GLY A 45 -3.31 -12.13 14.87
N ARG A 46 -4.46 -11.62 14.42
CA ARG A 46 -4.83 -11.57 13.00
C ARG A 46 -4.29 -10.28 12.36
N THR A 47 -4.09 -10.31 11.05
CA THR A 47 -3.70 -9.13 10.28
C THR A 47 -4.80 -8.07 10.33
N VAL A 48 -4.42 -6.82 10.66
CA VAL A 48 -5.33 -5.68 10.76
C VAL A 48 -5.19 -4.80 9.51
N PRO A 49 -6.28 -4.50 8.79
CA PRO A 49 -6.24 -3.60 7.64
C PRO A 49 -5.70 -2.22 8.02
N GLY A 50 -4.72 -1.72 7.24
CA GLY A 50 -4.10 -0.42 7.47
C GLY A 50 -2.97 -0.40 8.49
N ALA A 51 -2.70 -1.53 9.17
CA ALA A 51 -1.50 -1.70 9.98
C ALA A 51 -0.40 -2.44 9.18
N PRO A 52 0.88 -2.13 9.39
CA PRO A 52 1.98 -2.92 8.81
C PRO A 52 1.91 -4.39 9.28
N ASP A 53 2.04 -5.31 8.33
CA ASP A 53 2.09 -6.73 8.62
C ASP A 53 3.50 -7.11 9.09
N ARG A 54 3.63 -7.49 10.36
CA ARG A 54 4.91 -7.84 10.98
C ARG A 54 5.50 -9.15 10.44
N GLU A 55 4.67 -10.07 9.98
CA GLU A 55 5.15 -11.31 9.37
C GLU A 55 5.73 -11.03 8.00
N TRP A 56 5.05 -10.17 7.23
CA TRP A 56 5.57 -9.68 5.96
C TRP A 56 6.88 -8.89 6.12
N GLU A 57 6.95 -7.98 7.10
CA GLU A 57 8.19 -7.28 7.45
C GLU A 57 9.30 -8.27 7.78
N ARG A 58 9.03 -9.29 8.60
CA ARG A 58 10.02 -10.32 8.95
C ARG A 58 10.53 -11.05 7.70
N LEU A 59 9.64 -11.49 6.81
CA LEU A 59 10.01 -12.23 5.61
C LEU A 59 10.81 -11.37 4.62
N THR A 60 10.44 -10.10 4.46
CA THR A 60 11.10 -9.19 3.52
C THR A 60 12.41 -8.61 4.04
N THR A 61 12.62 -8.57 5.36
CA THR A 61 13.89 -8.11 5.96
C THR A 61 14.95 -9.21 5.98
N MET A 62 14.56 -10.48 5.87
CA MET A 62 15.53 -11.56 5.72
C MET A 62 16.16 -11.48 4.32
N GLU A 63 17.50 -11.44 4.23
CA GLU A 63 18.23 -11.72 2.98
C GLU A 63 18.04 -13.21 2.65
N ILE A 64 16.86 -13.58 2.14
CA ILE A 64 16.51 -14.96 1.73
C ILE A 64 17.08 -15.34 0.37
N TRP A 65 17.67 -14.39 -0.37
CA TRP A 65 18.29 -14.68 -1.66
C TRP A 65 19.80 -14.88 -1.50
N PRO A 66 20.34 -16.04 -1.93
CA PRO A 66 21.79 -16.17 -2.05
C PRO A 66 22.29 -15.19 -3.10
N ARG A 67 23.40 -14.50 -2.79
CA ARG A 67 24.12 -13.65 -3.75
C ARG A 67 24.85 -14.48 -4.80
#